data_AF-A0A834GGR3-F1
#
_entry.id   AF-A0A834GGR3-F1
#
_cell.length_a   1.000
_cell.length_b   1.000
_cell.length_c   1.000
_cell.angle_alpha   90.00
_cell.angle_beta   90.00
_cell.angle_gamma   90.00
#
_symmetry.space_group_name_H-M   'P 1'
#
loop_
_entity.id
_entity.type
_entity.pdbx_description
1 polymer ?
#
loop_
_entity_poly.entity_id
_entity_poly.type
_entity_poly.pdbx_seq_one_letter_code
_entity_poly.pdbx_strand_id
1 'polypeptide(L)'
;MVCSSNQNRSMEAHSILKREGFDVSSYGTGAHVKLPGPSLREPNVYDFGTPYKHMFEDLRRKDPELYKRNGILPMLKRNLAVKLAPQRWQENAADGIFDVVFTFEEKVFDMVVEGKSASCNLLLSSAYCDSLPFVTVLLGWVAEVGCGNGELQHDCCKRIDGLEGCNVAGKDDGDGLLVGLQWTAGLWAGDLMGWLWVKLNGKTGDHVLMKPVLIINLEVKDNHEEAAIGARLTLVLCQEIEATEFWEDSIDEIVANFEKQHRRKLLYSISFY
;
A
#
# COMPACT_ATOMS: atom_id res chain seq x y z
N MET A 1 -0.91 9.10 6.59
CA MET A 1 -1.91 9.99 5.95
C MET A 1 -1.64 10.16 4.46
N VAL A 2 -2.54 9.79 3.56
CA VAL A 2 -2.26 9.76 2.11
C VAL A 2 -3.37 10.45 1.31
N CYS A 3 -3.01 11.37 0.42
CA CYS A 3 -3.94 11.95 -0.56
C CYS A 3 -3.30 11.98 -1.96
N SER A 4 -3.86 12.73 -2.91
CA SER A 4 -3.27 12.82 -4.25
C SER A 4 -1.94 13.59 -4.29
N SER A 5 -1.92 14.86 -3.84
CA SER A 5 -0.77 15.77 -4.04
C SER A 5 0.05 16.08 -2.78
N ASN A 6 -0.29 15.50 -1.62
CA ASN A 6 0.33 15.85 -0.34
C ASN A 6 0.27 17.38 -0.06
N GLN A 7 -0.87 18.02 -0.30
CA GLN A 7 -1.03 19.48 -0.14
C GLN A 7 -2.09 19.84 0.89
N ASN A 8 -3.32 19.36 0.70
CA ASN A 8 -4.48 19.79 1.48
C ASN A 8 -4.85 18.75 2.55
N ARG A 9 -5.70 17.77 2.20
CA ARG A 9 -6.29 16.78 3.11
C ARG A 9 -5.28 16.05 4.00
N SER A 10 -4.26 15.42 3.42
CA SER A 10 -3.25 14.67 4.20
C SER A 10 -2.36 15.54 5.08
N MET A 11 -2.13 16.79 4.70
CA MET A 11 -1.31 17.73 5.48
C MET A 11 -2.10 18.40 6.60
N GLU A 12 -3.39 18.64 6.41
CA GLU A 12 -4.27 19.11 7.48
C GLU A 12 -4.37 18.03 8.57
N ALA A 13 -4.61 16.77 8.18
CA ALA A 13 -4.57 15.64 9.10
C ALA A 13 -3.22 15.50 9.80
N HIS A 14 -2.11 15.51 9.05
CA HIS A 14 -0.76 15.46 9.63
C HIS A 14 -0.56 16.57 10.67
N SER A 15 -0.91 17.82 10.35
CA SER A 15 -0.69 18.95 11.26
C SER A 15 -1.45 18.80 12.58
N ILE A 16 -2.65 18.21 12.56
CA ILE A 16 -3.45 17.97 13.75
C ILE A 16 -2.88 16.80 14.54
N LEU A 17 -2.68 15.63 13.91
CA LEU A 17 -2.17 14.45 14.60
C LEU A 17 -0.79 14.69 15.23
N LYS A 18 0.10 15.40 14.54
CA LYS A 18 1.43 15.76 15.07
C LYS A 18 1.34 16.66 16.30
N ARG A 19 0.31 17.52 16.39
CA ARG A 19 0.08 18.37 17.56
C ARG A 19 -0.40 17.56 18.77
N GLU A 20 -1.17 16.51 18.52
CA GLU A 20 -1.66 15.58 19.54
C GLU A 20 -0.63 14.50 19.92
N GLY A 21 0.57 14.54 19.35
CA GLY A 21 1.68 13.66 19.75
C GLY A 21 1.75 12.32 19.03
N PHE A 22 0.92 12.08 18.01
CA PHE A 22 1.01 10.88 17.19
C PHE A 22 2.28 10.87 16.33
N ASP A 23 2.88 9.68 16.17
CA ASP A 23 3.89 9.46 15.13
C ASP A 23 3.19 9.39 13.77
N VAL A 24 3.31 10.48 13.00
CA VAL A 24 2.55 10.66 11.78
C VAL A 24 3.42 11.09 10.61
N SER A 25 3.26 10.36 9.51
CA SER A 25 3.79 10.73 8.20
C SER A 25 2.67 10.96 7.19
N SER A 26 2.95 11.79 6.19
CA SER A 26 1.99 12.09 5.12
C SER A 26 2.58 11.94 3.72
N TYR A 27 1.76 11.52 2.76
CA TYR A 27 2.18 11.23 1.39
C TYR A 27 1.15 11.68 0.34
N GLY A 28 1.62 11.71 -0.91
CA GLY A 28 0.83 11.87 -2.12
C GLY A 28 0.99 10.65 -3.04
N THR A 29 -0.05 10.17 -3.71
CA THR A 29 0.04 9.07 -4.70
C THR A 29 0.12 9.56 -6.14
N GLY A 30 -0.18 10.84 -6.39
CA GLY A 30 -0.19 11.41 -7.73
C GLY A 30 1.17 11.32 -8.42
N ALA A 31 1.18 11.53 -9.74
CA ALA A 31 2.43 11.64 -10.49
C ALA A 31 3.17 12.96 -10.19
N HIS A 32 2.41 14.04 -9.99
CA HIS A 32 2.93 15.37 -9.71
C HIS A 32 2.06 16.05 -8.65
N VAL A 33 2.62 17.06 -7.99
CA VAL A 33 1.93 17.93 -7.05
C VAL A 33 1.17 18.99 -7.84
N LYS A 34 -0.16 19.01 -7.70
CA LYS A 34 -1.03 19.97 -8.41
C LYS A 34 -1.67 20.94 -7.43
N LEU A 35 -1.61 22.23 -7.76
CA LEU A 35 -2.29 23.31 -7.06
C LEU A 35 -3.18 24.09 -8.04
N PRO A 36 -4.38 24.56 -7.62
CA PRO A 36 -5.22 25.42 -8.45
C PRO A 36 -4.44 26.65 -8.94
N GLY A 37 -4.62 27.02 -10.21
CA GLY A 37 -4.07 28.26 -10.78
C GLY A 37 -5.15 29.28 -11.13
N PRO A 38 -4.85 30.26 -12.01
CA PRO A 38 -5.80 31.29 -12.42
C PRO A 38 -7.06 30.74 -13.12
N SER A 39 -6.94 29.59 -13.78
CA SER A 39 -8.02 28.91 -14.46
C SER A 39 -7.93 27.39 -14.25
N LEU A 40 -9.04 26.67 -14.50
CA LEU A 40 -9.07 25.20 -14.42
C LEU A 40 -8.08 24.52 -15.38
N ARG A 41 -7.74 25.20 -16.48
CA ARG A 41 -6.83 24.69 -17.52
C ARG A 41 -5.36 24.98 -17.23
N GLU A 42 -5.07 25.85 -16.26
CA GLU A 42 -3.72 26.31 -15.95
C GLU A 42 -3.39 26.02 -14.48
N PRO A 43 -3.35 24.75 -14.05
CA PRO A 43 -2.91 24.41 -12.70
C PRO A 43 -1.42 24.69 -12.53
N ASN A 44 -1.01 24.99 -11.30
CA ASN A 44 0.40 24.99 -10.95
C ASN A 44 0.84 23.56 -10.66
N VAL A 45 1.85 23.09 -11.39
CA VAL A 45 2.36 21.71 -11.28
C VAL A 45 3.80 21.78 -10.80
N TYR A 46 4.12 20.93 -9.82
CA TYR A 46 5.46 20.79 -9.25
C TYR A 46 5.81 19.31 -9.09
N ASP A 47 7.10 19.01 -9.06
CA ASP A 47 7.57 17.66 -8.75
C ASP A 47 7.51 17.41 -7.24
N PHE A 48 7.28 16.14 -6.88
CA PHE A 48 7.49 15.68 -5.50
C PHE A 48 8.94 15.95 -5.08
N GLY A 49 9.15 16.26 -3.79
CA GLY A 49 10.44 16.72 -3.29
C GLY A 49 10.72 18.21 -3.45
N THR A 50 9.94 18.95 -4.25
CA THR A 50 10.05 20.42 -4.32
C THR A 50 9.68 21.04 -2.96
N PRO A 51 10.57 21.81 -2.30
CA PRO A 51 10.25 22.37 -0.98
C PRO A 51 9.02 23.28 -1.00
N TYR A 52 8.16 23.19 0.03
CA TYR A 52 6.97 24.05 0.13
C TYR A 52 7.33 25.54 0.15
N LYS A 53 8.55 25.89 0.61
CA LYS A 53 9.06 27.26 0.64
C LYS A 53 9.20 27.81 -0.78
N HIS A 54 9.74 26.99 -1.67
CA HIS A 54 9.90 27.35 -3.07
C HIS A 54 8.54 27.53 -3.74
N MET A 55 7.58 26.61 -3.53
CA MET A 55 6.21 26.75 -4.05
C MET A 55 5.55 28.03 -3.54
N PHE A 56 5.69 28.33 -2.24
CA PHE A 56 5.13 29.54 -1.64
C PHE A 56 5.69 30.81 -2.27
N GLU A 57 7.02 30.88 -2.46
CA GLU A 57 7.68 32.03 -3.07
C GLU A 57 7.33 32.19 -4.55
N ASP A 58 7.22 31.09 -5.30
CA ASP A 58 6.82 31.08 -6.70
C ASP A 58 5.39 31.62 -6.88
N LEU A 59 4.42 31.08 -6.13
CA LEU A 59 3.02 31.53 -6.21
C LEU A 59 2.85 32.96 -5.72
N ARG A 60 3.54 33.35 -4.63
CA ARG A 60 3.52 34.73 -4.13
C ARG A 60 4.04 35.73 -5.16
N ARG A 61 5.03 35.34 -5.98
CA ARG A 61 5.58 36.18 -7.05
C ARG A 61 4.66 36.26 -8.26
N LYS A 62 3.94 35.18 -8.58
CA LYS A 62 2.99 35.10 -9.71
C LYS A 62 1.76 35.98 -9.49
N ASP A 63 1.00 35.73 -8.43
CA ASP A 63 -0.21 36.52 -8.10
C ASP A 63 -0.54 36.40 -6.60
N PRO A 64 -0.02 37.31 -5.76
CA PRO A 64 -0.21 37.22 -4.32
C PRO A 64 -1.68 37.37 -3.90
N GLU A 65 -2.50 38.13 -4.63
CA GLU A 65 -3.89 38.40 -4.26
C GLU A 65 -4.78 37.20 -4.58
N LEU A 66 -4.60 36.57 -5.74
CA LEU A 66 -5.30 35.33 -6.09
C LEU A 66 -5.01 34.22 -5.09
N TYR A 67 -3.73 33.94 -4.83
CA TYR A 67 -3.33 32.80 -3.99
C TYR A 67 -3.53 33.04 -2.49
N LYS A 68 -3.71 34.31 -2.07
CA LYS A 68 -4.19 34.65 -0.73
C LYS A 68 -5.70 34.45 -0.62
N ARG A 69 -6.46 34.92 -1.61
CA ARG A 69 -7.94 34.83 -1.63
C ARG A 69 -8.45 33.39 -1.72
N ASN A 70 -7.79 32.53 -2.49
CA ASN A 70 -8.16 31.11 -2.60
C ASN A 70 -7.58 30.22 -1.47
N GLY A 71 -6.82 30.80 -0.54
CA GLY A 71 -6.26 30.11 0.62
C GLY A 71 -5.02 29.25 0.36
N ILE A 72 -4.44 29.25 -0.84
CA ILE A 72 -3.25 28.44 -1.15
C ILE A 72 -2.01 28.93 -0.40
N LEU A 73 -1.78 30.25 -0.31
CA LEU A 73 -0.62 30.78 0.43
C LEU A 73 -0.70 30.44 1.94
N PRO A 74 -1.85 30.64 2.64
CA PRO A 74 -2.03 30.12 3.99
C PRO A 74 -1.80 28.60 4.11
N MET A 75 -2.32 27.80 3.17
CA MET A 75 -2.13 26.35 3.16
C MET A 75 -0.65 25.96 3.06
N LEU A 76 0.10 26.58 2.14
CA LEU A 76 1.53 26.33 1.99
C LEU A 76 2.33 26.77 3.21
N LYS A 77 1.93 27.87 3.87
CA LYS A 77 2.52 28.31 5.14
C LYS A 77 2.32 27.29 6.26
N ARG A 78 1.15 26.64 6.33
CA ARG A 78 0.91 25.51 7.24
C ARG A 78 1.82 24.34 6.88
N ASN A 79 1.88 23.95 5.61
CA ASN A 79 2.68 22.81 5.15
C ASN A 79 4.17 22.96 5.49
N LEU A 80 4.69 24.18 5.33
CA LEU A 80 6.05 24.57 5.72
C LEU A 80 6.38 24.31 7.19
N ALA A 81 5.43 24.51 8.09
CA ALA A 81 5.61 24.25 9.52
C ALA A 81 5.57 22.75 9.86
N VAL A 82 5.02 21.92 8.98
CA VAL A 82 4.84 20.49 9.19
C VAL A 82 6.06 19.69 8.70
N LYS A 83 6.45 19.89 7.43
CA LYS A 83 7.61 19.21 6.80
C LYS A 83 8.17 20.01 5.63
N LEU A 84 9.35 19.62 5.12
CA LEU A 84 10.09 20.37 4.09
C LEU A 84 9.41 20.36 2.72
N ALA A 85 9.00 19.18 2.25
CA ALA A 85 8.52 18.95 0.89
C ALA A 85 7.42 17.88 0.85
N PRO A 86 6.52 17.88 -0.14
CA PRO A 86 5.60 16.78 -0.38
C PRO A 86 6.39 15.53 -0.77
N GLN A 87 5.98 14.39 -0.22
CA GLN A 87 6.60 13.09 -0.47
C GLN A 87 5.61 12.18 -1.20
N ARG A 88 6.14 11.28 -2.01
CA ARG A 88 5.35 10.35 -2.80
C ARG A 88 5.22 9.01 -2.07
N TRP A 89 4.01 8.44 -2.04
CA TRP A 89 3.71 7.21 -1.31
C TRP A 89 4.53 6.03 -1.84
N GLN A 90 4.68 5.94 -3.15
CA GLN A 90 5.40 4.86 -3.82
C GLN A 90 6.91 4.85 -3.49
N GLU A 91 7.43 5.92 -2.88
CA GLU A 91 8.85 6.10 -2.55
C GLU A 91 9.07 6.13 -1.02
N ASN A 92 8.12 5.62 -0.23
CA ASN A 92 8.13 5.70 1.23
C ASN A 92 8.97 4.62 1.94
N ALA A 93 9.67 3.74 1.23
CA ALA A 93 10.38 2.61 1.83
C ALA A 93 11.40 3.02 2.91
N ALA A 94 11.99 4.20 2.78
CA ALA A 94 12.94 4.74 3.76
C ALA A 94 12.28 5.22 5.07
N ASP A 95 10.97 5.51 5.05
CA ASP A 95 10.24 6.04 6.21
C ASP A 95 9.70 4.92 7.12
N GLY A 96 9.91 3.66 6.75
CA GLY A 96 9.60 2.49 7.56
C GLY A 96 8.19 1.93 7.35
N ILE A 97 7.69 1.27 8.40
CA ILE A 97 6.40 0.58 8.45
C ILE A 97 5.39 1.39 9.25
N PHE A 98 4.12 1.33 8.84
CA PHE A 98 3.01 2.02 9.48
C PHE A 98 1.99 1.00 10.01
N ASP A 99 1.46 1.22 11.20
CA ASP A 99 0.38 0.40 11.75
C ASP A 99 -0.97 0.72 11.09
N VAL A 100 -1.22 2.02 10.84
CA VAL A 100 -2.46 2.51 10.22
C VAL A 100 -2.17 3.53 9.10
N VAL A 101 -2.84 3.37 7.96
CA VAL A 101 -2.75 4.23 6.79
C VAL A 101 -4.13 4.78 6.44
N PHE A 102 -4.31 6.09 6.63
CA PHE A 102 -5.52 6.78 6.18
C PHE A 102 -5.39 7.33 4.76
N THR A 103 -6.41 7.10 3.93
CA THR A 103 -6.59 7.71 2.61
C THR A 103 -7.83 8.62 2.62
N PHE A 104 -7.84 9.62 1.72
CA PHE A 104 -8.88 10.66 1.70
C PHE A 104 -9.72 10.72 0.42
N GLU A 105 -9.54 9.74 -0.46
CA GLU A 105 -10.31 9.52 -1.69
C GLU A 105 -10.16 8.05 -2.09
N GLU A 106 -11.25 7.44 -2.57
CA GLU A 106 -11.28 6.03 -2.96
C GLU A 106 -10.19 5.66 -3.98
N LYS A 107 -9.94 6.52 -4.98
CA LYS A 107 -8.85 6.30 -5.93
C LYS A 107 -7.46 6.22 -5.28
N VAL A 108 -7.23 6.97 -4.19
CA VAL A 108 -5.97 6.89 -3.43
C VAL A 108 -5.93 5.61 -2.61
N PHE A 109 -7.06 5.20 -2.04
CA PHE A 109 -7.19 3.91 -1.37
C PHE A 109 -6.76 2.75 -2.27
N ASP A 110 -7.32 2.67 -3.47
CA ASP A 110 -6.97 1.62 -4.44
C ASP A 110 -5.48 1.60 -4.74
N MET A 111 -4.88 2.76 -5.05
CA MET A 111 -3.44 2.85 -5.33
C MET A 111 -2.57 2.46 -4.13
N VAL A 112 -3.01 2.73 -2.89
CA VAL A 112 -2.28 2.37 -1.68
C VAL A 112 -2.35 0.86 -1.45
N VAL A 113 -3.53 0.26 -1.59
CA VAL A 113 -3.75 -1.19 -1.44
C VAL A 113 -2.99 -1.96 -2.53
N GLU A 114 -3.15 -1.58 -3.80
CA GLU A 114 -2.45 -2.20 -4.93
C GLU A 114 -0.92 -2.12 -4.80
N GLY A 115 -0.40 -0.96 -4.39
CA GLY A 115 1.04 -0.76 -4.20
C GLY A 115 1.65 -1.67 -3.12
N LYS A 116 0.87 -2.01 -2.09
CA LYS A 116 1.31 -2.92 -1.02
C LYS A 116 1.16 -4.39 -1.43
N SER A 117 0.08 -4.76 -2.11
CA SER A 117 -0.08 -6.11 -2.68
C SER A 117 1.03 -6.45 -3.69
N ALA A 118 1.44 -5.49 -4.53
CA ALA A 118 2.54 -5.68 -5.48
C ALA A 118 3.93 -5.79 -4.80
N SER A 119 4.14 -5.06 -3.70
CA SER A 119 5.40 -5.14 -2.93
C SER A 119 5.56 -6.51 -2.25
N CYS A 120 4.45 -7.08 -1.75
CA CYS A 120 4.39 -8.43 -1.20
C CYS A 120 4.76 -9.50 -2.25
N ASN A 121 4.25 -9.36 -3.49
CA ASN A 121 4.61 -10.25 -4.60
C ASN A 121 6.10 -10.15 -5.00
N LEU A 122 6.68 -8.95 -4.91
CA LEU A 122 8.11 -8.73 -5.19
C LEU A 122 9.02 -9.29 -4.08
N LEU A 123 8.63 -9.20 -2.80
CA LEU A 123 9.36 -9.79 -1.69
C LEU A 123 9.30 -11.31 -1.69
N LEU A 124 8.14 -11.90 -2.02
CA LEU A 124 8.04 -13.35 -2.29
C LEU A 124 8.93 -13.76 -3.46
N SER A 125 9.04 -12.93 -4.50
CA SER A 125 9.97 -13.17 -5.60
C SER A 125 11.42 -13.06 -5.14
N SER A 126 11.79 -12.06 -4.34
CA SER A 126 13.16 -11.86 -3.85
C SER A 126 13.60 -12.94 -2.86
N ALA A 127 12.69 -13.47 -2.03
CA ALA A 127 12.99 -14.55 -1.10
C ALA A 127 13.15 -15.91 -1.82
N TYR A 128 12.68 -16.03 -3.06
CA TYR A 128 12.73 -17.27 -3.86
C TYR A 128 13.57 -17.19 -5.14
N CYS A 129 14.04 -16.01 -5.55
CA CYS A 129 14.62 -15.78 -6.87
C CYS A 129 16.07 -15.29 -6.78
N ASP A 130 16.95 -16.18 -6.29
CA ASP A 130 18.38 -16.09 -6.58
C ASP A 130 18.82 -17.07 -7.69
N SER A 131 17.89 -17.71 -8.39
CA SER A 131 18.24 -18.49 -9.59
C SER A 131 17.06 -18.75 -10.53
N LEU A 132 17.15 -18.15 -11.72
CA LEU A 132 16.60 -18.56 -13.03
C LEU A 132 15.30 -17.88 -13.52
N PRO A 133 15.27 -17.36 -14.77
CA PRO A 133 14.14 -16.57 -15.32
C PRO A 133 12.89 -17.37 -15.70
N PHE A 134 12.85 -18.68 -15.45
CA PHE A 134 11.76 -19.56 -15.90
C PHE A 134 10.67 -19.76 -14.82
N VAL A 135 10.97 -19.47 -13.55
CA VAL A 135 10.07 -19.69 -12.40
C VAL A 135 8.97 -18.63 -12.30
N THR A 136 9.20 -17.45 -12.88
CA THR A 136 8.26 -16.31 -12.86
C THR A 136 6.93 -16.64 -13.55
N VAL A 137 6.96 -17.48 -14.59
CA VAL A 137 5.75 -17.91 -15.32
C VAL A 137 4.93 -18.91 -14.48
N LEU A 138 5.58 -19.75 -13.68
CA LEU A 138 4.91 -20.74 -12.84
C LEU A 138 4.29 -20.12 -11.59
N LEU A 139 5.00 -19.19 -10.92
CA LEU A 139 4.49 -18.49 -9.73
C LEU A 139 3.37 -17.51 -10.06
N GLY A 140 3.40 -16.89 -11.26
CA GLY A 140 2.29 -16.08 -11.75
C GLY A 140 0.99 -16.89 -11.94
N TRP A 141 1.10 -18.18 -12.27
CA TRP A 141 -0.05 -19.07 -12.45
C TRP A 141 -0.60 -19.62 -11.12
N VAL A 142 0.27 -19.86 -10.13
CA VAL A 142 -0.15 -20.29 -8.78
C VAL A 142 -0.92 -19.18 -8.04
N ALA A 143 -0.61 -17.91 -8.30
CA ALA A 143 -1.28 -16.77 -7.66
C ALA A 143 -2.75 -16.55 -8.11
N GLU A 144 -3.19 -17.10 -9.25
CA GLU A 144 -4.58 -17.01 -9.71
C GLU A 144 -5.52 -18.03 -9.04
N VAL A 145 -4.97 -19.06 -8.37
CA VAL A 145 -5.75 -20.11 -7.72
C VAL A 145 -5.66 -19.92 -6.21
N GLY A 146 -6.50 -19.05 -5.64
CA GLY A 146 -6.55 -18.80 -4.20
C GLY A 146 -6.85 -20.08 -3.40
N CYS A 147 -5.83 -20.67 -2.76
CA CYS A 147 -5.99 -21.66 -1.69
C CYS A 147 -6.06 -20.86 -0.37
N GLY A 148 -7.27 -20.70 0.18
CA GLY A 148 -7.51 -20.04 1.47
C GLY A 148 -7.05 -20.90 2.65
N ASN A 149 -6.79 -20.24 3.79
CA ASN A 149 -6.33 -20.88 5.02
C ASN A 149 -7.29 -21.98 5.50
N GLY A 150 -6.88 -23.25 5.40
CA GLY A 150 -7.57 -24.36 6.11
C GLY A 150 -7.59 -25.74 5.43
N GLU A 151 -7.21 -25.89 4.16
CA GLU A 151 -7.19 -27.21 3.51
C GLU A 151 -5.81 -27.89 3.61
N LEU A 152 -5.80 -29.16 4.05
CA LEU A 152 -4.62 -30.01 4.07
C LEU A 152 -3.99 -30.09 2.66
N GLN A 153 -2.67 -29.92 2.57
CA GLN A 153 -1.83 -29.92 1.36
C GLN A 153 -2.10 -31.06 0.34
N HIS A 154 -2.79 -32.13 0.74
CA HIS A 154 -3.11 -33.25 -0.13
C HIS A 154 -4.30 -32.99 -1.08
N ASP A 155 -5.16 -31.99 -0.81
CA ASP A 155 -6.34 -31.69 -1.64
C ASP A 155 -6.13 -30.56 -2.66
N CYS A 156 -5.19 -29.62 -2.46
CA CYS A 156 -4.90 -28.56 -3.45
C CYS A 156 -4.30 -29.17 -4.76
N CYS A 157 -3.72 -30.39 -4.71
CA CYS A 157 -3.25 -31.13 -5.89
C CYS A 157 -4.36 -31.69 -6.80
N LYS A 158 -5.60 -31.88 -6.32
CA LYS A 158 -6.69 -32.46 -7.14
C LYS A 158 -7.44 -31.45 -8.00
N ARG A 159 -7.13 -30.16 -7.89
CA ARG A 159 -7.77 -29.10 -8.70
C ARG A 159 -6.99 -28.71 -9.95
N ILE A 160 -5.84 -29.34 -10.18
CA ILE A 160 -5.00 -29.14 -11.37
C ILE A 160 -5.39 -30.18 -12.45
N ASP A 161 -6.67 -30.29 -12.79
CA ASP A 161 -7.08 -31.03 -13.99
C ASP A 161 -7.16 -30.05 -15.16
N GLY A 162 -6.05 -29.92 -15.88
CA GLY A 162 -5.95 -29.08 -17.07
C GLY A 162 -4.60 -29.11 -17.80
N LEU A 163 -3.55 -29.69 -17.21
CA LEU A 163 -2.26 -29.91 -17.87
C LEU A 163 -1.98 -31.41 -17.92
N GLU A 164 -2.33 -32.06 -19.04
CA GLU A 164 -1.89 -33.43 -19.30
C GLU A 164 -0.34 -33.46 -19.36
N GLY A 165 0.30 -34.07 -18.36
CA GLY A 165 1.71 -34.53 -18.48
C GLY A 165 2.70 -34.13 -17.37
N CYS A 166 2.33 -33.39 -16.33
CA CYS A 166 3.25 -33.06 -15.22
C CYS A 166 2.97 -33.92 -13.97
N ASN A 167 3.89 -34.84 -13.65
CA ASN A 167 3.91 -35.50 -12.34
C ASN A 167 4.76 -34.69 -11.37
N VAL A 168 4.19 -34.32 -10.23
CA VAL A 168 4.89 -33.63 -9.13
C VAL A 168 5.09 -34.64 -7.99
N ALA A 169 6.33 -34.83 -7.55
CA ALA A 169 6.65 -35.65 -6.39
C ALA A 169 7.36 -34.80 -5.33
N GLY A 170 6.85 -34.81 -4.10
CA GLY A 170 7.44 -34.13 -2.95
C GLY A 170 8.02 -35.11 -1.95
N LYS A 171 9.23 -34.86 -1.45
CA LYS A 171 9.82 -35.60 -0.33
C LYS A 171 10.44 -34.61 0.66
N ASP A 172 10.06 -34.76 1.93
CA ASP A 172 10.60 -33.96 3.03
C ASP A 172 11.73 -34.76 3.70
N ASP A 173 12.96 -34.28 3.56
CA ASP A 173 14.17 -34.96 4.05
C ASP A 173 14.74 -34.26 5.31
N GLY A 174 13.96 -33.37 5.96
CA GLY A 174 14.31 -32.72 7.23
C GLY A 174 15.21 -31.48 7.11
N ASP A 175 15.88 -31.28 5.98
CA ASP A 175 16.73 -30.11 5.65
C ASP A 175 16.11 -29.22 4.55
N GLY A 176 14.83 -29.42 4.22
CA GLY A 176 14.10 -28.71 3.16
C GLY A 176 13.21 -29.61 2.31
N LEU A 177 12.31 -29.00 1.52
CA LEU A 177 11.39 -29.70 0.64
C LEU A 177 12.09 -29.97 -0.72
N LEU A 178 12.20 -31.24 -1.10
CA LEU A 178 12.57 -31.61 -2.47
C LEU A 178 11.31 -31.71 -3.32
N VAL A 179 11.22 -30.86 -4.34
CA VAL A 179 10.17 -30.94 -5.36
C VAL A 179 10.80 -31.46 -6.66
N GLY A 180 10.30 -32.60 -7.12
CA GLY A 180 10.68 -33.22 -8.39
C GLY A 180 9.67 -32.86 -9.47
N LEU A 181 10.14 -32.22 -10.55
CA LEU A 181 9.37 -32.02 -11.76
C LEU A 181 9.84 -33.01 -12.83
N GLN A 182 8.91 -33.80 -13.35
CA GLN A 182 9.17 -34.72 -14.46
C GLN A 182 8.88 -34.02 -15.79
N TRP A 183 9.83 -34.08 -16.73
CA TRP A 183 9.59 -33.61 -18.09
C TRP A 183 9.91 -34.69 -19.13
N THR A 184 9.23 -34.59 -20.27
CA THR A 184 9.54 -35.31 -21.51
C THR A 184 10.02 -34.30 -22.55
N ALA A 185 11.28 -34.41 -22.98
CA ALA A 185 11.78 -33.62 -24.10
C ALA A 185 11.56 -34.41 -25.40
N GLY A 186 10.57 -34.01 -26.20
CA GLY A 186 10.31 -34.63 -27.49
C GLY A 186 11.35 -34.21 -28.54
N LEU A 187 12.36 -35.05 -28.77
CA LEU A 187 13.18 -34.99 -29.97
C LEU A 187 12.94 -36.27 -30.78
N TRP A 188 12.68 -36.09 -32.08
CA TRP A 188 12.46 -37.17 -33.04
C TRP A 188 13.59 -38.19 -32.93
N ALA A 189 13.25 -39.39 -32.43
CA ALA A 189 14.11 -40.50 -32.00
C ALA A 189 14.46 -40.54 -30.49
N GLY A 190 13.46 -40.84 -29.66
CA GLY A 190 13.63 -41.43 -28.33
C GLY A 190 13.26 -40.51 -27.16
N ASP A 191 12.21 -40.87 -26.42
CA ASP A 191 11.78 -40.14 -25.22
C ASP A 191 12.81 -40.32 -24.10
N LEU A 192 13.51 -39.23 -23.74
CA LEU A 192 14.36 -39.16 -22.55
C LEU A 192 13.52 -38.61 -21.38
N MET A 193 13.22 -39.48 -20.42
CA MET A 193 12.59 -39.11 -19.16
C MET A 193 13.65 -38.58 -18.18
N GLY A 194 13.55 -37.31 -17.81
CA GLY A 194 14.45 -36.67 -16.84
C GLY A 194 13.70 -36.19 -15.60
N TRP A 195 14.36 -36.28 -14.44
CA TRP A 195 13.91 -35.68 -13.19
C TRP A 195 14.80 -34.50 -12.84
N LEU A 196 14.22 -33.32 -12.66
CA LEU A 196 14.89 -32.21 -11.99
C LEU A 196 14.42 -32.12 -10.57
N TRP A 197 15.37 -32.29 -9.65
CA TRP A 197 15.15 -32.13 -8.23
C TRP A 197 15.59 -30.73 -7.81
N VAL A 198 14.64 -29.90 -7.39
CA VAL A 198 14.93 -28.58 -6.80
C VAL A 198 14.86 -28.73 -5.29
N LYS A 199 15.97 -28.48 -4.60
CA LYS A 199 16.04 -28.45 -3.14
C LYS A 199 15.68 -27.05 -2.67
N LEU A 200 14.49 -26.89 -2.09
CA LEU A 200 14.09 -25.64 -1.46
C LEU A 200 14.70 -25.60 -0.06
N ASN A 201 15.81 -24.87 0.09
CA ASN A 201 16.46 -24.66 1.40
C ASN A 201 15.66 -23.63 2.21
N GLY A 202 14.57 -24.08 2.83
CA GLY A 202 13.91 -23.32 3.88
C GLY A 202 14.61 -23.59 5.20
N LYS A 203 15.46 -22.68 5.68
CA LYS A 203 15.82 -22.68 7.11
C LYS A 203 14.53 -22.46 7.89
N THR A 204 14.06 -23.51 8.56
CA THR A 204 13.02 -23.45 9.59
C THR A 204 13.54 -22.58 10.74
N GLY A 205 13.27 -21.28 10.69
CA GLY A 205 13.76 -20.35 11.71
C GLY A 205 13.34 -18.89 11.55
N ASP A 206 13.06 -18.41 10.34
CA ASP A 206 12.52 -17.06 10.15
C ASP A 206 11.04 -17.17 9.76
N HIS A 207 10.16 -17.11 10.76
CA HIS A 207 8.80 -16.65 10.50
C HIS A 207 8.93 -15.23 9.95
N VAL A 208 8.81 -15.03 8.64
CA VAL A 208 8.55 -13.71 8.07
C VAL A 208 7.19 -13.30 8.63
N LEU A 209 7.19 -12.65 9.80
CA LEU A 209 6.01 -12.10 10.43
C LEU A 209 5.57 -10.94 9.54
N MET A 210 4.70 -11.26 8.59
CA MET A 210 3.95 -10.32 7.78
C MET A 210 3.26 -9.35 8.74
N LYS A 211 3.83 -8.16 8.95
CA LYS A 211 3.27 -7.20 9.90
C LYS A 211 2.00 -6.63 9.29
N PRO A 212 0.83 -6.76 9.95
CA PRO A 212 -0.41 -6.21 9.42
C PRO A 212 -0.35 -4.68 9.39
N VAL A 213 -1.02 -4.10 8.40
CA VAL A 213 -1.28 -2.68 8.29
C VAL A 213 -2.75 -2.46 7.95
N LEU A 214 -3.40 -1.62 8.77
CA LEU A 214 -4.78 -1.23 8.56
C LEU A 214 -4.84 -0.04 7.61
N ILE A 215 -5.50 -0.19 6.46
CA ILE A 215 -5.70 0.88 5.50
C ILE A 215 -7.16 1.32 5.58
N ILE A 216 -7.43 2.59 5.85
CA ILE A 216 -8.79 3.15 5.98
C ILE A 216 -8.97 4.31 5.02
N ASN A 217 -10.01 4.30 4.21
CA ASN A 217 -10.47 5.44 3.43
C ASN A 217 -11.58 6.19 4.17
N LEU A 218 -11.36 7.49 4.38
CA LEU A 218 -12.37 8.45 4.78
C LEU A 218 -12.56 9.46 3.63
N GLU A 219 -13.71 9.43 2.96
CA GLU A 219 -13.96 10.30 1.82
C GLU A 219 -14.03 11.77 2.24
N VAL A 220 -13.07 12.57 1.78
CA VAL A 220 -12.97 14.01 2.08
C VAL A 220 -12.85 14.80 0.79
N LYS A 221 -13.77 15.75 0.58
CA LYS A 221 -13.73 16.64 -0.58
C LYS A 221 -12.49 17.53 -0.54
N ASP A 222 -11.93 17.83 -1.71
CA ASP A 222 -10.70 18.61 -1.79
C ASP A 222 -10.92 20.11 -1.71
N ASN A 223 -11.31 20.58 -0.52
CA ASN A 223 -11.36 21.98 -0.14
C ASN A 223 -10.88 22.15 1.31
N HIS A 224 -10.66 23.39 1.75
CA HIS A 224 -10.07 23.67 3.06
C HIS A 224 -11.00 23.28 4.22
N GLU A 225 -12.31 23.49 4.08
CA GLU A 225 -13.30 23.26 5.14
C GLU A 225 -13.47 21.76 5.40
N GLU A 226 -13.69 20.98 4.34
CA GLU A 226 -13.81 19.53 4.45
C GLU A 226 -12.49 18.88 4.86
N ALA A 227 -11.33 19.40 4.45
CA ALA A 227 -10.03 18.93 4.94
C ALA A 227 -9.90 19.10 6.47
N ALA A 228 -10.34 20.24 7.01
CA ALA A 228 -10.30 20.49 8.45
C ALA A 228 -11.27 19.58 9.22
N ILE A 229 -12.47 19.33 8.68
CA ILE A 229 -13.43 18.38 9.26
C ILE A 229 -12.86 16.96 9.20
N GLY A 230 -12.37 16.53 8.03
CA GLY A 230 -11.78 15.22 7.82
C GLY A 230 -10.60 14.97 8.75
N ALA A 231 -9.71 15.94 8.93
CA ALA A 231 -8.58 15.84 9.83
C ALA A 231 -9.00 15.62 11.31
N ARG A 232 -10.05 16.30 11.79
CA ARG A 232 -10.60 16.06 13.14
C ARG A 232 -11.22 14.67 13.26
N LEU A 233 -11.94 14.23 12.24
CA LEU A 233 -12.54 12.90 12.20
C LEU A 233 -11.47 11.79 12.19
N THR A 234 -10.40 11.96 11.42
CA THR A 234 -9.23 11.06 11.43
C THR A 234 -8.59 11.02 12.81
N LEU A 235 -8.42 12.16 13.49
CA LEU A 235 -7.88 12.19 14.85
C LEU A 235 -8.74 11.36 15.82
N VAL A 236 -10.07 11.56 15.79
CA VAL A 236 -11.01 10.80 16.64
C VAL A 236 -10.86 9.31 16.38
N LEU A 237 -10.84 8.89 15.12
CA LEU A 237 -10.70 7.48 14.76
C LEU A 237 -9.34 6.89 15.17
N CYS A 238 -8.25 7.66 15.06
CA CYS A 238 -6.95 7.26 15.59
C CYS A 238 -6.99 7.06 17.11
N GLN A 239 -7.65 7.95 17.85
CA GLN A 239 -7.80 7.83 19.31
C GLN A 239 -8.65 6.62 19.70
N GLU A 240 -9.70 6.31 18.92
CA GLU A 240 -10.52 5.11 19.14
C GLU A 240 -9.73 3.83 18.90
N ILE A 241 -8.93 3.77 17.82
CA ILE A 241 -8.07 2.62 17.52
C ILE A 241 -6.99 2.45 18.60
N GLU A 242 -6.30 3.54 18.98
CA GLU A 242 -5.25 3.53 20.02
C GLU A 242 -5.78 3.09 21.39
N ALA A 243 -7.05 3.37 21.70
CA ALA A 243 -7.69 2.98 22.95
C ALA A 243 -8.01 1.47 23.03
N THR A 244 -7.87 0.73 21.93
CA THR A 244 -8.11 -0.72 21.88
C THR A 244 -6.80 -1.51 21.92
N GLU A 245 -6.73 -2.55 22.75
CA GLU A 245 -5.53 -3.41 22.84
C GLU A 245 -5.31 -4.28 21.60
N PHE A 246 -6.40 -4.71 20.97
CA PHE A 246 -6.42 -5.55 19.76
C PHE A 246 -7.41 -4.97 18.76
N TRP A 247 -6.93 -4.05 17.92
CA TRP A 247 -7.77 -3.41 16.91
C TRP A 247 -8.21 -4.41 15.84
N GLU A 248 -7.45 -5.49 15.59
CA GLU A 248 -7.76 -6.49 14.57
C GLU A 248 -9.10 -7.19 14.82
N ASP A 249 -9.42 -7.48 16.08
CA ASP A 249 -10.67 -8.14 16.49
C ASP A 249 -11.84 -7.15 16.61
N SER A 250 -11.54 -5.85 16.76
CA SER A 250 -12.52 -4.80 17.08
C SER A 250 -12.80 -3.86 15.91
N ILE A 251 -12.08 -3.98 14.79
CA ILE A 251 -12.13 -2.99 13.70
C ILE A 251 -13.53 -2.83 13.11
N ASP A 252 -14.29 -3.93 12.96
CA ASP A 252 -15.66 -3.87 12.46
C ASP A 252 -16.59 -3.07 13.38
N GLU A 253 -16.43 -3.23 14.71
CA GLU A 253 -17.20 -2.49 15.69
C GLU A 253 -16.79 -1.00 15.72
N ILE A 254 -15.49 -0.72 15.72
CA ILE A 254 -14.96 0.66 15.68
C ILE A 254 -15.52 1.38 14.44
N VAL A 255 -15.42 0.76 13.26
CA VAL A 255 -15.95 1.31 12.01
C VAL A 255 -17.46 1.51 12.11
N ALA A 256 -18.23 0.51 12.52
CA ALA A 256 -19.69 0.63 12.61
C ALA A 256 -20.14 1.75 13.56
N ASN A 257 -19.48 1.88 14.72
CA ASN A 257 -19.76 2.95 15.69
C ASN A 257 -19.40 4.32 15.14
N PHE A 258 -18.23 4.44 14.50
CA PHE A 258 -17.79 5.67 13.86
C PHE A 258 -18.75 6.14 12.75
N GLU A 259 -19.16 5.22 11.86
CA GLU A 259 -20.08 5.52 10.77
C GLU A 259 -21.43 6.00 11.30
N LYS A 260 -21.95 5.36 12.36
CA LYS A 260 -23.20 5.73 13.02
C LYS A 260 -23.11 7.12 13.68
N GLN A 261 -22.01 7.41 14.37
CA GLN A 261 -21.81 8.67 15.08
C GLN A 261 -21.61 9.85 14.13
N HIS A 262 -20.78 9.68 13.10
CA HIS A 262 -20.35 10.78 12.24
C HIS A 262 -21.08 10.85 10.90
N ARG A 263 -21.92 9.86 10.57
CA ARG A 263 -22.65 9.77 9.29
C ARG A 263 -21.71 9.84 8.09
N ARG A 264 -20.53 9.25 8.21
CA ARG A 264 -19.53 9.11 7.15
C ARG A 264 -19.30 7.63 6.94
N LYS A 265 -19.31 7.19 5.68
CA LYS A 265 -18.92 5.81 5.37
C LYS A 265 -17.40 5.70 5.35
N LEU A 266 -16.90 4.59 5.85
CA LEU A 266 -15.49 4.21 5.77
C LEU A 266 -15.36 2.99 4.86
N LEU A 267 -14.26 2.94 4.13
CA LEU A 267 -13.79 1.70 3.52
C LEU A 267 -12.52 1.32 4.24
N TYR A 268 -12.29 0.04 4.51
CA TYR A 268 -11.01 -0.38 5.06
C TYR A 268 -10.57 -1.71 4.47
N SER A 269 -9.26 -1.95 4.52
CA SER A 269 -8.62 -3.20 4.12
C SER A 269 -7.42 -3.45 5.02
N ILE A 270 -7.14 -4.72 5.28
CA ILE A 270 -5.93 -5.15 5.98
C ILE A 270 -4.93 -5.63 4.94
N SER A 271 -3.75 -5.06 4.95
CA SER A 271 -2.62 -5.47 4.11
C SER A 271 -1.44 -5.87 5.01
N PHE A 272 -0.34 -6.31 4.40
CA PHE A 272 0.83 -6.78 5.13
C PHE A 272 2.11 -6.23 4.49
N TYR A 273 3.12 -5.93 5.31
CA TYR A 273 4.48 -5.61 4.85
C TYR A 273 5.28 -6.86 4.51
#